data_AF-A0A497KNL9-F1
#
_entry.id   AF-A0A497KNL9-F1
#
_cell.length_a   1.000
_cell.length_b   1.000
_cell.length_c   1.000
_cell.angle_alpha   90.00
_cell.angle_beta   90.00
_cell.angle_gamma   90.00
#
_symmetry.space_group_name_H-M   'P 1'
#
loop_
_entity.id
_entity.type
_entity.pdbx_description
1 polymer ?
#
loop_
_entity_poly.entity_id
_entity_poly.type
_entity_poly.pdbx_seq_one_letter_code
_entity_poly.pdbx_strand_id
1 'polypeptide(L)'
;MPPVKLPSTSQEEKNGEILTVARLKPGKNLNRVAEIASNSRNRFNVAGHSEYGSERLIKELRDFKNIEVYVNPRRDKIIELMTRCSVYLSTQNDEAFGIAIVEAMSLGCIPLVYRGGGPWTDILVENEENGLCYSTSDEAVEKIRMILMDEPS
;
A
#
# COMPACT_ATOMS: atom_id res chain seq x y z
N MET A 1 -14.99 -13.49 -22.95
CA MET A 1 -14.78 -12.08 -22.56
C MET A 1 -13.71 -11.50 -23.49
N PRO A 2 -13.90 -10.31 -24.08
CA PRO A 2 -12.82 -9.65 -24.80
C PRO A 2 -11.70 -9.26 -23.82
N PRO A 3 -10.42 -9.33 -24.24
CA PRO A 3 -9.31 -8.95 -23.37
C PRO A 3 -9.42 -7.48 -22.98
N VAL A 4 -9.31 -7.20 -21.68
CA VAL A 4 -9.19 -5.84 -21.15
C VAL A 4 -7.91 -5.24 -21.73
N LYS A 5 -8.04 -4.20 -22.57
CA LYS A 5 -6.89 -3.45 -23.05
C LYS A 5 -6.29 -2.71 -21.86
N LEU A 6 -5.16 -3.19 -21.36
CA LEU A 6 -4.33 -2.46 -20.41
C LEU A 6 -3.91 -1.14 -21.08
N PRO A 7 -4.04 0.01 -20.41
CA PRO A 7 -3.54 1.26 -20.95
C PRO A 7 -2.05 1.12 -21.26
N SER A 8 -1.62 1.66 -22.41
CA SER A 8 -0.22 1.74 -22.79
C SER A 8 0.48 2.70 -21.83
N THR A 9 1.01 2.19 -20.73
CA THR A 9 1.76 2.97 -19.77
C THR A 9 3.11 3.32 -20.39
N SER A 10 3.29 4.58 -20.79
CA SER A 10 4.57 5.22 -20.53
C SER A 10 4.91 4.90 -19.07
N GLN A 11 6.00 4.19 -18.79
CA GLN A 11 6.41 3.91 -17.42
C GLN A 11 6.62 5.26 -16.73
N GLU A 12 5.61 5.76 -16.01
CA GLU A 12 5.81 6.87 -15.10
C GLU A 12 6.82 6.41 -14.07
N GLU A 13 7.86 7.21 -13.86
CA GLU A 13 8.90 6.91 -12.88
C GLU A 13 8.25 6.77 -11.50
N LYS A 14 8.62 5.68 -10.81
CA LYS A 14 8.22 5.48 -9.42
C LYS A 14 8.86 6.57 -8.57
N ASN A 15 8.12 7.07 -7.59
CA ASN A 15 8.49 8.27 -6.83
C ASN A 15 8.95 8.01 -5.39
N GLY A 16 9.19 6.75 -5.02
CA GLY A 16 9.60 6.36 -3.67
C GLY A 16 8.50 6.45 -2.62
N GLU A 17 7.24 6.66 -3.03
CA GLU A 17 6.09 6.74 -2.13
C GLU A 17 5.47 5.37 -1.86
N ILE A 18 4.82 5.28 -0.69
CA ILE A 18 4.18 4.07 -0.19
C ILE A 18 2.68 4.27 -0.23
N LEU A 19 1.95 3.32 -0.80
CA LEU A 19 0.48 3.35 -0.86
C LEU A 19 -0.13 2.24 -0.02
N THR A 20 -1.14 2.60 0.78
CA THR A 20 -2.06 1.65 1.40
C THR A 20 -3.48 1.94 0.92
N VAL A 21 -4.12 0.95 0.28
CA VAL A 21 -5.54 1.04 -0.09
C VAL A 21 -6.37 0.18 0.85
N ALA A 22 -7.23 0.81 1.63
CA ALA A 22 -8.00 0.13 2.67
C ALA A 22 -9.27 0.88 3.04
N ARG A 23 -10.28 0.16 3.53
CA ARG A 23 -11.40 0.79 4.23
C ARG A 23 -10.87 1.58 5.43
N LEU A 24 -11.24 2.86 5.51
CA LEU A 24 -10.85 3.74 6.60
C LEU A 24 -11.79 3.46 7.78
N LYS A 25 -11.45 2.45 8.57
CA LYS A 25 -12.25 2.00 9.71
C LYS A 25 -11.33 1.60 10.87
N PRO A 26 -11.72 1.89 12.13
CA PRO A 26 -11.10 1.25 13.29
C PRO A 26 -11.06 -0.28 13.14
N GLY A 27 -9.93 -0.90 13.49
CA GLY A 27 -9.72 -2.34 13.35
C GLY A 27 -9.14 -2.80 12.00
N LYS A 28 -8.91 -1.90 11.04
CA LYS A 28 -8.16 -2.19 9.80
C LYS A 28 -6.64 -2.06 9.94
N ASN A 29 -6.14 -2.06 11.18
CA ASN A 29 -4.71 -1.95 11.53
C ASN A 29 -4.00 -0.75 10.87
N LEU A 30 -4.73 0.33 10.55
CA LEU A 30 -4.18 1.53 9.92
C LEU A 30 -3.27 2.33 10.87
N ASN A 31 -3.36 2.09 12.18
CA ASN A 31 -2.36 2.55 13.16
C ASN A 31 -0.95 2.06 12.81
N ARG A 32 -0.83 0.90 12.16
CA ARG A 32 0.46 0.37 11.71
C ARG A 32 1.08 1.23 10.61
N VAL A 33 0.27 1.85 9.74
CA VAL A 33 0.78 2.82 8.76
C VAL A 33 1.42 4.00 9.50
N ALA A 34 0.76 4.52 10.54
CA ALA A 34 1.31 5.60 11.35
C ALA A 34 2.62 5.21 12.07
N GLU A 35 2.69 4.00 12.63
CA GLU A 35 3.90 3.47 13.27
C GLU A 35 5.07 3.28 12.29
N ILE A 36 4.81 2.84 11.07
CA ILE A 36 5.83 2.69 10.03
C ILE A 36 6.26 4.07 9.52
N ALA A 37 5.29 4.96 9.27
CA ALA A 37 5.53 6.30 8.78
C ALA A 37 6.32 7.15 9.78
N SER A 38 6.10 6.98 11.08
CA SER A 38 6.85 7.72 12.12
C SER A 38 8.34 7.37 12.16
N ASN A 39 8.70 6.17 11.68
CA ASN A 39 10.07 5.66 11.61
C ASN A 39 10.67 5.72 10.20
N SER A 40 9.95 6.32 9.25
CA SER A 40 10.36 6.46 7.85
C SER A 40 10.43 7.93 7.43
N ARG A 41 11.31 8.24 6.47
CA ARG A 41 11.39 9.57 5.84
C ARG A 41 10.55 9.68 4.57
N ASN A 42 10.00 8.57 4.10
CA ASN A 42 9.22 8.50 2.88
C ASN A 42 7.81 9.05 3.08
N ARG A 43 7.14 9.40 1.97
CA ARG A 43 5.73 9.80 1.97
C ARG A 43 4.83 8.56 1.86
N PHE A 44 3.74 8.60 2.61
CA PHE A 44 2.73 7.56 2.69
C PHE A 44 1.39 8.11 2.23
N ASN A 45 0.77 7.41 1.29
CA ASN A 45 -0.56 7.70 0.79
C ASN A 45 -1.52 6.64 1.35
N VAL A 46 -2.57 7.07 2.04
CA VAL A 46 -3.62 6.18 2.55
C VAL A 46 -4.93 6.51 1.83
N ALA A 47 -5.46 5.54 1.09
CA ALA A 47 -6.63 5.74 0.23
C ALA A 47 -7.74 4.74 0.54
N GLY A 48 -8.98 5.21 0.63
CA GLY A 48 -10.13 4.31 0.60
C GLY A 48 -11.42 4.87 1.17
N HIS A 49 -12.41 3.99 1.32
CA HIS A 49 -13.76 4.41 1.69
C HIS A 49 -13.87 4.61 3.20
N SER A 50 -14.43 5.75 3.63
CA SER A 50 -14.75 6.04 5.03
C SER A 50 -16.02 5.32 5.46
N GLU A 51 -16.01 4.67 6.61
CA GLU A 51 -17.21 4.17 7.30
C GLU A 51 -17.50 5.02 8.56
N TYR A 52 -18.64 4.77 9.20
CA TYR A 52 -18.98 5.38 10.49
C TYR A 52 -17.88 5.13 11.53
N GLY A 53 -17.44 6.18 12.23
CA GLY A 53 -16.38 6.12 13.25
C GLY A 53 -14.95 6.22 12.71
N SER A 54 -14.79 6.58 11.44
CA SER A 54 -13.48 6.78 10.79
C SER A 54 -12.83 8.12 11.09
N GLU A 55 -13.58 9.09 11.63
CA GLU A 55 -13.16 10.49 11.78
C GLU A 55 -11.92 10.62 12.64
N ARG A 56 -11.87 9.91 13.77
CA ARG A 56 -10.73 9.93 14.68
C ARG A 56 -9.48 9.33 14.03
N LEU A 57 -9.63 8.20 13.36
CA LEU A 57 -8.52 7.54 12.65
C LEU A 57 -7.96 8.42 11.53
N ILE A 58 -8.85 9.02 10.72
CA ILE A 58 -8.44 9.92 9.64
C ILE A 58 -7.69 11.12 10.20
N LYS A 59 -8.18 11.69 11.31
CA LYS A 59 -7.50 12.80 11.99
C LYS A 59 -6.12 12.39 12.49
N GLU A 60 -6.02 11.27 13.22
CA GLU A 60 -4.75 10.75 13.75
C GLU A 60 -3.73 10.50 12.63
N LEU A 61 -4.16 9.94 11.48
CA LEU A 61 -3.29 9.75 10.31
C LEU A 61 -2.82 11.08 9.72
N ARG A 62 -3.69 12.10 9.66
CA ARG A 62 -3.36 13.43 9.13
C ARG A 62 -2.45 14.25 10.04
N ASP A 63 -2.29 13.87 11.31
CA ASP A 63 -1.35 14.54 12.23
C ASP A 63 0.13 14.24 11.86
N PHE A 64 0.38 13.20 11.05
CA PHE A 64 1.71 12.88 10.54
C PHE A 64 2.01 13.65 9.25
N LYS A 65 3.10 14.42 9.25
CA LYS A 65 3.50 15.29 8.12
C LYS A 65 3.81 14.56 6.83
N ASN A 66 4.15 13.28 6.92
CA ASN A 66 4.50 12.42 5.78
C ASN A 66 3.36 11.45 5.41
N ILE A 67 2.14 11.64 5.93
CA ILE A 67 0.97 10.87 5.54
C ILE A 67 -0.06 11.78 4.86
N GLU A 68 -0.48 11.39 3.66
CA GLU A 68 -1.62 11.99 2.97
C GLU A 68 -2.80 11.01 2.93
N VAL A 69 -3.99 11.48 3.33
CA VAL A 69 -5.19 10.63 3.44
C VAL A 69 -6.24 11.04 2.41
N TYR A 70 -6.48 10.14 1.45
CA TYR A 70 -7.48 10.24 0.40
C TYR A 70 -8.76 9.53 0.82
N VAL A 71 -9.78 10.30 1.19
CA VAL A 71 -11.07 9.79 1.65
C VAL A 71 -12.04 9.67 0.48
N ASN A 72 -12.62 8.48 0.29
CA ASN A 72 -13.55 8.16 -0.80
C ASN A 72 -13.02 8.56 -2.20
N PRO A 73 -11.76 8.24 -2.56
CA PRO A 73 -11.21 8.61 -3.84
C PRO A 73 -11.95 7.90 -4.98
N ARG A 74 -12.07 8.58 -6.11
CA ARG A 74 -12.54 7.95 -7.35
C ARG A 74 -11.50 6.91 -7.82
N ARG A 75 -11.96 5.94 -8.62
CA ARG A 75 -11.12 4.81 -9.07
C ARG A 75 -9.91 5.27 -9.89
N ASP A 76 -10.07 6.29 -10.72
CA ASP A 76 -9.00 6.94 -11.48
C ASP A 76 -7.88 7.46 -10.57
N LYS A 77 -8.23 8.08 -9.43
CA LYS A 77 -7.24 8.53 -8.45
C LYS A 77 -6.50 7.37 -7.79
N ILE A 78 -7.18 6.25 -7.52
CA ILE A 78 -6.52 5.04 -6.98
C ILE A 78 -5.50 4.50 -7.99
N ILE A 79 -5.87 4.45 -9.28
CA ILE A 79 -4.95 4.02 -10.35
C ILE A 79 -3.75 4.96 -10.42
N GLU A 80 -3.96 6.28 -10.42
CA GLU A 80 -2.89 7.28 -10.43
C GLU A 80 -1.91 7.07 -9.26
N LEU A 81 -2.43 6.84 -8.05
CA LEU A 81 -1.61 6.57 -6.87
C LEU A 81 -0.80 5.27 -7.03
N MET A 82 -1.41 4.19 -7.51
CA MET A 82 -0.72 2.93 -7.78
C MET A 82 0.36 3.08 -8.86
N THR A 83 0.08 3.81 -9.94
CA THR A 83 1.04 4.03 -11.02
C THR A 83 2.31 4.72 -10.51
N ARG A 84 2.18 5.68 -9.59
CA ARG A 84 3.31 6.49 -9.11
C ARG A 84 4.05 5.88 -7.92
N CYS A 85 3.36 5.14 -7.05
CA CYS A 85 3.98 4.60 -5.84
C CYS A 85 4.88 3.40 -6.14
N SER A 86 6.00 3.34 -5.43
CA SER A 86 6.99 2.26 -5.48
C SER A 86 6.52 1.03 -4.70
N VAL A 87 5.93 1.25 -3.52
CA VAL A 87 5.56 0.18 -2.59
C VAL A 87 4.05 0.18 -2.34
N TYR A 88 3.42 -0.98 -2.44
CA TYR A 88 2.06 -1.20 -1.93
C TYR A 88 2.12 -1.85 -0.54
N LEU A 89 1.82 -1.10 0.51
CA LEU A 89 1.84 -1.57 1.89
C LEU A 89 0.46 -2.10 2.30
N SER A 90 0.37 -3.43 2.50
CA SER A 90 -0.82 -4.07 3.05
C SER A 90 -0.66 -4.30 4.55
N THR A 91 -1.54 -3.65 5.33
CA THR A 91 -1.55 -3.73 6.80
C THR A 91 -2.56 -4.71 7.37
N GLN A 92 -3.34 -5.40 6.52
CA GLN A 92 -4.53 -6.13 6.93
C GLN A 92 -4.29 -7.63 7.02
N ASN A 93 -4.93 -8.24 8.03
CA ASN A 93 -5.03 -9.69 8.11
C ASN A 93 -6.10 -10.25 7.17
N ASP A 94 -7.14 -9.46 6.87
CA ASP A 94 -8.26 -9.78 5.97
C ASP A 94 -8.39 -8.68 4.91
N GLU A 95 -7.57 -8.76 3.87
CA GLU A 95 -7.77 -7.98 2.65
C GLU A 95 -8.61 -8.81 1.68
N ALA A 96 -9.64 -8.21 1.07
CA ALA A 96 -10.51 -8.94 0.16
C ALA A 96 -9.72 -9.43 -1.06
N PHE A 97 -9.46 -10.75 -1.11
CA PHE A 97 -8.94 -11.52 -2.25
C PHE A 97 -7.62 -11.01 -2.89
N GLY A 98 -6.94 -10.02 -2.29
CA GLY A 98 -5.71 -9.47 -2.85
C GLY A 98 -5.86 -8.67 -4.14
N ILE A 99 -7.07 -8.36 -4.61
CA ILE A 99 -7.28 -7.74 -5.94
C ILE A 99 -6.54 -6.41 -6.04
N ALA A 100 -6.58 -5.58 -5.00
CA ALA A 100 -5.87 -4.30 -5.00
C ALA A 100 -4.34 -4.48 -5.01
N ILE A 101 -3.82 -5.52 -4.37
CA ILE A 101 -2.39 -5.87 -4.42
C ILE A 101 -2.00 -6.31 -5.84
N VAL A 102 -2.75 -7.22 -6.45
CA VAL A 102 -2.47 -7.71 -7.81
C VAL A 102 -2.57 -6.57 -8.84
N GLU A 103 -3.55 -5.69 -8.70
CA GLU A 103 -3.64 -4.47 -9.52
C GLU A 103 -2.42 -3.57 -9.34
N ALA A 104 -1.98 -3.32 -8.10
CA ALA A 104 -0.79 -2.53 -7.82
C ALA A 104 0.48 -3.16 -8.41
N MET A 105 0.64 -4.49 -8.29
CA MET A 105 1.74 -5.24 -8.91
C MET A 105 1.74 -5.10 -10.44
N SER A 106 0.56 -5.16 -11.08
CA SER A 106 0.44 -4.97 -12.53
C SER A 106 0.86 -3.57 -13.00
N LEU A 107 0.84 -2.60 -12.08
CA LEU A 107 1.29 -1.22 -12.27
C LEU A 107 2.73 -1.00 -11.75
N GLY A 108 3.44 -2.07 -11.42
CA GLY A 108 4.85 -2.04 -11.02
C GLY A 108 5.10 -1.69 -9.56
N CYS A 109 4.08 -1.70 -8.68
CA CYS A 109 4.32 -1.60 -7.24
C CYS A 109 4.89 -2.91 -6.70
N ILE A 110 5.86 -2.82 -5.80
CA ILE A 110 6.32 -3.97 -5.02
C ILE A 110 5.42 -4.11 -3.77
N PRO A 111 4.73 -5.24 -3.57
CA PRO A 111 3.87 -5.40 -2.41
C PRO A 111 4.70 -5.74 -1.17
N LEU A 112 4.39 -5.05 -0.07
CA LEU A 112 4.90 -5.30 1.25
C LEU A 112 3.73 -5.66 2.17
N VAL A 113 3.60 -6.95 2.51
CA VAL A 113 2.40 -7.48 3.16
C VAL A 113 2.67 -7.95 4.59
N TYR A 114 1.69 -7.79 5.48
CA TYR A 114 1.84 -8.26 6.85
C TYR A 114 1.89 -9.80 6.93
N ARG A 115 2.92 -10.35 7.60
CA ARG A 115 3.10 -11.78 7.84
C ARG A 115 2.07 -12.24 8.87
N GLY A 116 1.01 -12.88 8.38
CA GLY A 116 -0.16 -13.28 9.18
C GLY A 116 -1.51 -12.83 8.60
N GLY A 117 -1.53 -12.14 7.46
CA GLY A 117 -2.76 -11.86 6.72
C GLY A 117 -3.02 -12.78 5.54
N GLY A 118 -4.27 -12.86 5.08
CA GLY A 118 -4.67 -13.60 3.87
C GLY A 118 -3.76 -13.36 2.66
N PRO A 119 -3.35 -12.11 2.35
CA PRO A 119 -2.41 -11.84 1.26
C PRO A 119 -1.03 -12.49 1.38
N TRP A 120 -0.54 -12.76 2.60
CA TRP A 120 0.70 -13.52 2.81
C TRP A 120 0.55 -14.95 2.28
N THR A 121 -0.62 -15.57 2.43
CA THR A 121 -0.87 -16.94 1.98
C THR A 121 -1.31 -17.00 0.51
N ASP A 122 -2.07 -16.01 0.05
CA ASP A 122 -2.73 -16.04 -1.27
C ASP A 122 -1.88 -15.44 -2.40
N ILE A 123 -0.94 -14.53 -2.09
CA ILE A 123 -0.19 -13.75 -3.11
C ILE A 123 1.31 -14.02 -3.04
N LEU A 124 1.86 -14.14 -1.83
CA LEU A 124 3.25 -14.52 -1.63
C LEU A 124 3.35 -16.06 -1.59
N VAL A 125 3.44 -16.66 -2.78
CA VAL A 125 3.65 -18.11 -2.92
C VAL A 125 5.06 -18.45 -2.47
N GLU A 126 5.17 -19.33 -1.46
CA GLU A 126 6.31 -20.11 -0.91
C GLU A 126 7.72 -19.46 -0.76
N ASN A 127 8.14 -18.48 -1.56
CA ASN A 127 9.52 -18.00 -1.66
C ASN A 127 9.69 -16.45 -1.74
N GLU A 128 8.68 -15.64 -1.40
CA GLU A 128 8.78 -14.16 -1.47
C GLU A 128 9.13 -13.62 -2.90
N GLU A 129 8.98 -14.42 -3.95
CA GLU A 129 9.37 -14.06 -5.33
C GLU A 129 8.55 -12.89 -5.91
N ASN A 130 7.34 -12.69 -5.38
CA ASN A 130 6.38 -11.70 -5.88
C ASN A 130 6.22 -10.48 -4.96
N GLY A 131 7.05 -10.37 -3.92
CA GLY A 131 7.02 -9.27 -2.97
C GLY A 131 7.53 -9.67 -1.58
N LEU A 132 7.54 -8.69 -0.68
CA LEU A 132 8.12 -8.86 0.65
C LEU A 132 7.02 -8.93 1.71
N CYS A 133 7.31 -9.60 2.82
CA CYS A 133 6.42 -9.58 3.97
C CYS A 133 7.01 -8.84 5.16
N TYR A 134 6.25 -8.55 6.20
CA TYR A 134 6.80 -7.99 7.43
C TYR A 134 5.95 -8.36 8.64
N SER A 135 6.57 -8.47 9.80
CA SER A 135 5.92 -8.88 11.04
C SER A 135 5.89 -7.75 12.07
N THR A 136 6.80 -6.79 11.95
CA THR A 136 6.94 -5.61 12.83
C THR A 136 7.07 -4.33 12.01
N SER A 137 6.76 -3.19 12.64
CA SER A 137 6.88 -1.88 11.99
C SER A 137 8.34 -1.56 11.61
N ASP A 138 9.31 -2.01 12.41
CA ASP A 138 10.75 -1.87 12.11
C ASP A 138 11.15 -2.70 10.88
N GLU A 139 10.71 -3.96 10.80
CA GLU A 139 10.96 -4.82 9.63
C GLU A 139 10.35 -4.21 8.35
N ALA A 140 9.18 -3.57 8.47
CA ALA A 140 8.57 -2.87 7.34
C ALA A 140 9.42 -1.69 6.86
N VAL A 141 9.97 -0.90 7.78
CA VAL A 141 10.84 0.24 7.44
C VAL A 141 12.11 -0.23 6.76
N GLU A 142 12.74 -1.29 7.26
CA GLU A 142 13.93 -1.88 6.64
C GLU A 142 13.63 -2.36 5.22
N LYS A 143 12.53 -3.09 5.03
CA LYS A 143 12.12 -3.60 3.71
C LYS A 143 11.75 -2.50 2.74
N ILE A 144 11.07 -1.44 3.18
CA ILE A 144 10.84 -0.24 2.36
C ILE A 144 12.17 0.35 1.90
N ARG A 145 13.15 0.49 2.79
CA ARG A 145 14.47 1.03 2.40
C ARG A 145 15.18 0.14 1.38
N MET A 146 15.13 -1.18 1.56
CA MET A 146 15.72 -2.13 0.60
C MET A 146 15.09 -1.98 -0.78
N ILE A 147 13.75 -2.01 -0.86
CA ILE A 147 13.02 -1.85 -2.12
C ILE A 147 13.45 -0.56 -2.85
N LEU A 148 13.51 0.55 -2.11
CA LEU A 148 13.80 1.86 -2.69
C LEU A 148 15.28 2.09 -3.03
N MET A 149 16.20 1.26 -2.52
CA MET A 149 17.61 1.29 -2.92
C MET A 149 17.85 0.55 -4.24
N ASP A 150 17.00 -0.42 -4.57
CA ASP A 150 17.08 -1.22 -5.79
C ASP A 150 16.28 -0.62 -6.96
N GLU A 151 15.51 0.46 -6.74
CA GLU A 151 14.85 1.17 -7.83
C GLU A 151 15.89 1.89 -8.71
N PRO A 152 15.90 1.65 -10.04
CA PRO A 152 16.80 2.34 -10.93
C PRO A 152 16.45 3.84 -10.97
N SER A 153 17.44 4.66 -10.62
CA SER A 153 17.41 6.13 -10.68
C SER A 153 17.11 6.68 -12.06
#